data_AF-A0A3D5KJI7-F1
#
_entry.id   AF-A0A3D5KJI7-F1
#
_cell.length_a   1.000
_cell.length_b   1.000
_cell.length_c   1.000
_cell.angle_alpha   90.00
_cell.angle_beta   90.00
_cell.angle_gamma   90.00
#
_symmetry.space_group_name_H-M   'P 1'
#
loop_
_entity.id
_entity.type
_entity.pdbx_description
1 polymer ?
#
loop_
_entity_poly.entity_id
_entity_poly.type
_entity_poly.pdbx_seq_one_letter_code
_entity_poly.pdbx_strand_id
1 'polypeptide(L)'
;MLKCRTGKRVYPTQALAEDALIDAHSRHSYAGSGPIAVYQCEECGYFHFTSKGKMNERLTEQIASGKIKLHQQANEWSKKFKR
;
A
#
# COMPACT_ATOMS: atom_id res chain seq x y z
N MET A 1 -12.38 18.01 -1.86
CA MET A 1 -11.18 17.19 -1.55
C MET A 1 -11.60 16.08 -0.61
N LEU A 2 -11.37 14.82 -0.96
CA LEU A 2 -11.64 13.68 -0.09
C LEU A 2 -10.74 13.77 1.15
N LYS A 3 -11.33 14.05 2.30
CA LYS A 3 -10.60 14.20 3.56
C LYS A 3 -11.32 13.42 4.65
N CYS A 4 -10.57 12.59 5.36
CA CYS A 4 -11.04 11.99 6.59
C CYS A 4 -10.71 12.93 7.75
N ARG A 5 -11.59 13.01 8.75
CA ARG A 5 -11.38 13.80 9.97
C ARG A 5 -10.10 13.40 10.71
N THR A 6 -9.72 12.13 10.60
CA THR A 6 -8.47 11.59 11.16
C THR A 6 -7.20 12.00 10.40
N GLY A 7 -7.33 12.70 9.27
CA GLY A 7 -6.19 13.13 8.44
C GLY A 7 -5.54 12.00 7.63
N LYS A 8 -6.07 10.78 7.68
CA LYS A 8 -5.57 9.63 6.92
C LYS A 8 -5.78 9.81 5.42
N ARG A 9 -4.87 9.22 4.62
CA ARG A 9 -5.03 9.14 3.16
C ARG A 9 -6.31 8.39 2.81
N VAL A 10 -7.08 8.99 1.91
CA VAL A 10 -8.44 8.56 1.58
C VAL A 10 -8.45 7.93 0.19
N TYR A 11 -9.03 6.75 0.06
CA TYR A 11 -9.23 6.08 -1.23
C TYR A 11 -10.74 5.92 -1.51
N PRO A 12 -11.22 6.32 -2.71
CA PRO A 12 -12.65 6.29 -3.03
C PRO A 12 -13.25 4.87 -3.06
N THR A 13 -12.48 3.90 -3.52
CA THR A 13 -12.91 2.50 -3.71
C THR A 13 -11.89 1.56 -3.10
N GLN A 14 -12.34 0.35 -2.77
CA GLN A 14 -11.46 -0.70 -2.25
C GLN A 14 -10.35 -1.03 -3.24
N ALA A 15 -10.68 -1.20 -4.53
CA ALA A 15 -9.70 -1.51 -5.57
C ALA A 15 -8.58 -0.48 -5.66
N LEU A 16 -8.92 0.82 -5.61
CA LEU A 16 -7.92 1.89 -5.60
C LEU A 16 -7.04 1.85 -4.35
N ALA A 17 -7.63 1.51 -3.19
CA ALA A 17 -6.87 1.36 -1.96
C ALA A 17 -5.91 0.16 -2.04
N GLU A 18 -6.32 -0.95 -2.63
CA GLU A 18 -5.49 -2.14 -2.80
C GLU A 18 -4.34 -1.90 -3.78
N ASP A 19 -4.61 -1.28 -4.92
CA ASP A 19 -3.57 -0.95 -5.89
C ASP A 19 -2.55 0.03 -5.28
N ALA A 20 -3.03 1.04 -4.53
CA ALA A 20 -2.16 1.97 -3.80
C ALA A 20 -1.38 1.27 -2.68
N LEU A 21 -1.94 0.24 -2.04
CA LEU A 21 -1.27 -0.55 -1.02
C LEU A 21 -0.09 -1.33 -1.62
N ILE A 22 -0.31 -1.98 -2.77
CA ILE A 22 0.74 -2.71 -3.49
C ILE A 22 1.85 -1.75 -3.94
N ASP A 23 1.48 -0.62 -4.55
CA ASP A 23 2.44 0.38 -5.00
C ASP A 23 3.26 0.96 -3.83
N ALA A 24 2.65 1.18 -2.67
CA ALA A 24 3.36 1.61 -1.47
C ALA A 24 4.45 0.60 -1.07
N HIS A 25 4.15 -0.70 -1.07
CA HIS A 25 5.11 -1.78 -0.80
C HIS A 25 6.18 -1.93 -1.89
N SER A 26 5.85 -1.65 -3.14
CA SER A 26 6.84 -1.64 -4.23
C SER A 26 7.83 -0.48 -4.12
N ARG A 27 7.39 0.66 -3.60
CA ARG A 27 8.23 1.87 -3.43
C ARG A 27 9.01 1.89 -2.13
N HIS A 28 8.45 1.31 -1.06
CA HIS A 28 9.02 1.33 0.28
C HIS A 28 9.19 -0.10 0.78
N SER A 29 10.40 -0.45 1.21
CA SER A 29 10.64 -1.70 1.93
C SER A 29 10.20 -1.52 3.38
N TYR A 30 9.01 -2.01 3.70
CA TYR A 30 8.50 -2.00 5.07
C TYR A 30 9.06 -3.21 5.83
N ALA A 31 9.93 -2.97 6.82
CA ALA A 31 10.51 -4.01 7.68
C ALA A 31 9.50 -4.51 8.73
N GLY A 32 8.33 -5.00 8.29
CA GLY A 32 7.29 -5.58 9.15
C GLY A 32 6.30 -4.59 9.80
N SER A 33 6.53 -3.28 9.69
CA SER A 33 5.64 -2.23 10.25
C SER A 33 4.73 -1.56 9.21
N GLY A 34 4.70 -2.07 7.99
CA GLY A 34 3.93 -1.51 6.89
C GLY A 34 2.42 -1.78 6.99
N PRO A 35 1.60 -1.06 6.20
CA PRO A 35 0.20 -1.39 6.05
C PRO A 35 0.06 -2.77 5.38
N ILE A 36 -0.82 -3.63 5.87
CA ILE A 36 -1.01 -5.00 5.35
C ILE A 36 -2.38 -5.20 4.71
N ALA A 37 -3.34 -4.33 5.02
CA ALA A 37 -4.70 -4.42 4.52
C ALA A 37 -5.35 -3.04 4.37
N VAL A 38 -6.57 -3.04 3.83
CA VAL A 38 -7.42 -1.87 3.66
C VAL A 38 -8.73 -2.09 4.41
N TYR A 39 -9.30 -1.02 4.97
CA TYR A 39 -10.61 -1.06 5.64
C TYR A 39 -11.42 0.17 5.27
N GLN A 40 -12.75 0.05 5.32
CA GLN A 40 -13.66 1.17 5.15
C GLN A 40 -13.81 1.92 6.48
N CYS A 41 -13.64 3.23 6.42
CA CYS A 41 -13.78 4.11 7.57
C CYS A 41 -15.25 4.41 7.84
N GLU A 42 -15.68 4.23 9.08
CA GLU A 42 -17.05 4.56 9.50
C GLU A 42 -17.29 6.08 9.56
N GLU A 43 -16.26 6.89 9.82
CA GLU A 43 -16.41 8.35 9.92
C GLU A 43 -16.52 9.05 8.56
N CYS A 44 -15.75 8.61 7.56
CA CYS A 44 -15.70 9.27 6.25
C CYS A 44 -16.29 8.43 5.11
N GLY A 45 -16.60 7.16 5.35
CA GLY A 45 -17.17 6.24 4.35
C GLY A 45 -16.18 5.70 3.31
N TYR A 46 -14.91 6.13 3.36
CA TYR A 46 -13.87 5.79 2.38
C TYR A 46 -12.85 4.78 2.90
N PHE A 47 -11.99 4.29 2.01
CA PHE A 47 -11.00 3.28 2.34
C PHE A 47 -9.67 3.87 2.85
N HIS A 48 -9.09 3.21 3.85
CA HIS A 48 -7.82 3.56 4.47
C HIS A 48 -6.92 2.32 4.64
N PHE A 49 -5.63 2.57 4.81
CA PHE A 49 -4.66 1.54 5.12
C PHE A 49 -4.70 1.15 6.60
N THR A 50 -4.44 -0.12 6.87
CA THR A 50 -4.27 -0.66 8.22
C THR A 50 -3.09 -1.63 8.25
N SER A 51 -2.33 -1.60 9.33
CA SER A 51 -1.30 -2.59 9.67
C SER A 51 -1.83 -3.74 10.53
N LYS A 52 -3.13 -3.73 10.85
CA LYS A 52 -3.82 -4.75 11.65
C LYS A 52 -4.73 -5.60 10.77
N GLY A 53 -4.81 -6.90 11.06
CA GLY A 53 -5.74 -7.84 10.43
C GLY A 53 -5.06 -8.87 9.53
N LYS A 54 -5.86 -9.57 8.72
CA LYS A 54 -5.37 -10.49 7.67
C LYS A 54 -4.77 -9.65 6.54
N MET A 55 -3.59 -10.05 6.05
CA MET A 55 -2.98 -9.40 4.88
C MET A 55 -3.92 -9.52 3.67
N ASN A 56 -4.02 -8.44 2.88
CA ASN A 56 -4.83 -8.44 1.66
C ASN A 56 -4.32 -9.50 0.69
N GLU A 57 -5.23 -10.30 0.14
CA GLU A 57 -4.90 -11.46 -0.71
C GLU A 57 -4.11 -11.04 -1.95
N ARG A 58 -4.48 -9.92 -2.58
CA ARG A 58 -3.72 -9.36 -3.72
C ARG A 58 -2.32 -8.94 -3.32
N LEU A 59 -2.14 -8.39 -2.11
CA LEU A 59 -0.81 -8.05 -1.60
C LEU A 59 0.01 -9.32 -1.35
N THR A 60 -0.59 -10.33 -0.73
CA THR A 60 0.07 -11.62 -0.46
C THR A 60 0.51 -12.30 -1.76
N GLU A 61 -0.33 -12.32 -2.79
CA GLU A 61 0.02 -12.86 -4.12
C GLU A 61 1.18 -12.11 -4.77
N GLN A 62 1.22 -10.78 -4.66
CA GLN A 62 2.30 -9.96 -5.22
C GLN A 62 3.62 -10.14 -4.46
N ILE A 63 3.56 -10.36 -3.15
CA ILE A 63 4.73 -10.73 -2.34
C ILE A 63 5.21 -12.15 -2.71
N ALA A 64 4.29 -13.11 -2.76
CA ALA A 64 4.58 -14.52 -3.04
C ALA A 64 5.16 -14.71 -4.46
N SER A 65 4.63 -13.98 -5.45
CA SER A 65 5.16 -13.97 -6.81
C SER A 65 6.51 -13.27 -6.96
N GLY A 66 7.02 -12.61 -5.91
CA GLY A 66 8.30 -11.91 -5.93
C GLY A 66 8.31 -10.60 -6.74
N LYS A 67 7.19 -10.22 -7.37
CA LYS A 67 7.08 -9.00 -8.17
C LYS A 67 7.44 -7.75 -7.38
N ILE A 68 7.02 -7.68 -6.11
CA ILE A 68 7.33 -6.53 -5.24
C ILE A 68 8.84 -6.36 -5.05
N LYS A 69 9.60 -7.47 -4.89
CA LYS A 69 11.06 -7.40 -4.76
C LYS A 69 11.73 -6.90 -6.04
N LEU A 70 11.25 -7.34 -7.21
CA LEU A 70 11.74 -6.84 -8.50
C LEU A 70 11.51 -5.34 -8.65
N HIS A 71 10.31 -4.86 -8.29
CA HIS A 71 10.00 -3.42 -8.32
C HIS A 71 10.86 -2.62 -7.33
N GLN A 72 11.13 -3.16 -6.14
CA GLN A 72 12.05 -2.52 -5.18
C GLN A 72 13.46 -2.41 -5.74
N GLN A 73 13.99 -3.48 -6.34
CA GLN A 73 15.33 -3.45 -6.98
C GLN A 73 15.38 -2.44 -8.14
N ALA A 74 14.37 -2.41 -9.01
CA ALA A 74 14.28 -1.44 -10.09
C ALA A 74 14.24 0.02 -9.56
N ASN A 75 13.53 0.24 -8.45
CA ASN A 75 13.49 1.53 -7.76
C ASN A 75 14.85 1.92 -7.16
N GLU A 76 15.57 0.96 -6.55
CA GLU A 76 16.92 1.20 -6.02
C GLU A 76 17.91 1.54 -7.14
N TRP A 77 17.87 0.82 -8.26
CA TRP A 77 18.69 1.12 -9.42
C TRP A 77 18.36 2.51 -9.98
N SER A 78 17.08 2.83 -10.15
CA SER A 78 16.65 4.16 -10.60
C SER A 78 17.12 5.28 -9.68
N LYS A 79 17.20 5.05 -8.36
CA LYS A 79 17.77 6.01 -7.41
C LYS A 79 19.28 6.15 -7.57
N LYS A 80 20.02 5.06 -7.82
CA LYS A 80 21.47 5.08 -8.04
C LYS A 80 21.87 5.82 -9.32
N PHE A 81 21.10 5.66 -10.40
CA PHE A 81 21.38 6.29 -11.70
C PHE A 81 20.84 7.72 -11.86
N LYS A 82 20.09 8.24 -10.88
CA LYS A 82 19.64 9.65 -10.86
C LYS A 82 20.66 10.61 -10.22
N ARG A 83 21.81 10.10 -9.78
CA ARG A 83 22.86 10.89 -9.15
C ARG A 83 23.95 11.27 -10.14
#